data_AF-A0A838K6L3-F1
#
_entry.id   AF-A0A838K6L3-F1
#
_cell.length_a   1.000
_cell.length_b   1.000
_cell.length_c   1.000
_cell.angle_alpha   90.00
_cell.angle_beta   90.00
_cell.angle_gamma   90.00
#
_symmetry.space_group_name_H-M   'P 1'
#
loop_
_entity.id
_entity.type
_entity.pdbx_description
1 polymer ?
#
loop_
_entity_poly.entity_id
_entity_poly.type
_entity_poly.pdbx_seq_one_letter_code
_entity_poly.pdbx_strand_id
1 'polypeptide(L)'
;MDWGWVVDNRDLIGSLLVEHIWLSAIPVVLGLALALAVGVLAHTYRWAYPPLLVAVGVLYTIPSLALFIVLPVLLGTQILNPLNIVIALTIYSGALLVRTVVDGLDTVPEAVRQAAVGLGYRRFPRIVTVELPIAIPVIIAGLRVVTVANISMVSVGALIGIGGLGELFTSGFQI
;
A
#
# COMPACT_ATOMS: atom_id res chain seq x y z
N MET A 1 27.05 22.05 0.14
CA MET A 1 25.76 22.05 0.84
C MET A 1 25.58 23.45 1.40
N ASP A 2 24.69 24.24 0.80
CA ASP A 2 24.41 25.59 1.30
C ASP A 2 23.36 25.48 2.41
N TRP A 3 23.83 25.49 3.65
CA TRP A 3 22.96 25.39 4.82
C TRP A 3 22.08 26.64 5.00
N GLY A 4 22.44 27.77 4.39
CA GLY A 4 21.62 29.00 4.39
C GLY A 4 20.32 28.78 3.63
N TRP A 5 20.39 28.18 2.44
CA TRP A 5 19.22 27.87 1.62
C TRP A 5 18.19 27.00 2.36
N VAL A 6 18.63 25.99 3.13
CA VAL A 6 17.73 25.12 3.90
C VAL A 6 16.95 25.91 4.96
N VAL A 7 17.62 26.86 5.63
CA VAL A 7 16.98 27.71 6.65
C VAL A 7 15.99 28.68 6.01
N ASP A 8 16.37 29.24 4.85
CA ASP A 8 15.54 30.20 4.10
C ASP A 8 14.32 29.53 3.44
N ASN A 9 14.42 28.26 3.07
CA ASN A 9 13.36 27.48 2.42
C ASN A 9 12.66 26.48 3.36
N ARG A 10 12.81 26.61 4.67
CA ARG A 10 12.21 25.69 5.66
C ARG A 10 10.70 25.51 5.51
N ASP A 11 9.99 26.58 5.14
CA ASP A 11 8.53 26.57 5.00
C ASP A 11 8.11 25.76 3.77
N LEU A 12 8.85 25.87 2.66
CA LEU A 12 8.69 25.07 1.45
C LEU A 12 8.96 23.58 1.72
N ILE A 13 10.07 23.28 2.41
CA ILE A 13 10.41 21.89 2.78
C ILE A 13 9.32 21.31 3.69
N GLY A 14 8.82 22.11 4.64
CA GLY A 14 7.72 21.72 5.52
C GLY A 14 6.44 21.40 4.76
N SER A 15 6.02 22.25 3.82
CA SER A 15 4.82 21.99 3.01
C SER A 15 4.95 20.74 2.15
N LEU A 16 6.09 20.55 1.48
CA LEU A 16 6.36 19.36 0.66
C LEU A 16 6.45 18.09 1.50
N LEU A 17 6.98 18.16 2.73
CA LEU A 17 7.00 17.03 3.66
C LEU A 17 5.58 16.62 4.07
N VAL A 18 4.71 17.59 4.40
CA VAL A 18 3.31 17.32 4.75
C VAL A 18 2.58 16.69 3.56
N GLU A 19 2.77 17.23 2.36
CA GLU A 19 2.20 16.65 1.13
C GLU A 19 2.70 15.22 0.90
N HIS A 20 4.01 14.97 1.07
CA HIS A 20 4.61 13.64 0.91
C HIS A 20 4.06 12.63 1.91
N ILE A 21 3.87 13.05 3.16
CA ILE A 21 3.25 12.22 4.20
C ILE A 21 1.81 11.88 3.80
N TRP A 22 1.05 12.85 3.30
CA TRP A 22 -0.34 12.62 2.91
C TRP A 22 -0.46 11.66 1.72
N LEU A 23 0.35 11.89 0.69
CA LEU A 23 0.42 11.07 -0.52
C LEU A 23 0.96 9.66 -0.26
N SER A 24 1.75 9.45 0.81
CA SER A 24 2.29 8.13 1.16
C SER A 24 1.44 7.37 2.18
N ALA A 25 0.85 8.05 3.17
CA ALA A 25 0.10 7.41 4.24
C ALA A 25 -1.30 6.96 3.80
N ILE A 26 -2.04 7.82 3.07
CA ILE A 26 -3.40 7.47 2.64
C ILE A 26 -3.43 6.18 1.80
N PRO A 27 -2.59 6.03 0.75
CA PRO A 27 -2.67 4.84 -0.08
C PRO A 27 -2.32 3.56 0.65
N VAL A 28 -1.40 3.64 1.63
CA VAL A 28 -1.04 2.49 2.48
C VAL A 28 -2.22 2.08 3.36
N VAL A 29 -2.91 3.04 3.98
CA VAL A 29 -4.07 2.75 4.83
C VAL A 29 -5.23 2.18 4.01
N LEU A 30 -5.54 2.78 2.86
CA LEU A 30 -6.57 2.28 1.95
C LEU A 30 -6.19 0.90 1.39
N GLY A 31 -4.93 0.72 1.02
CA GLY A 31 -4.37 -0.54 0.53
C GLY A 31 -4.43 -1.63 1.60
N LEU A 32 -4.15 -1.31 2.85
CA LEU A 32 -4.29 -2.24 3.98
C LEU A 32 -5.75 -2.63 4.20
N ALA A 33 -6.68 -1.68 4.18
CA ALA A 33 -8.11 -1.97 4.32
C ALA A 33 -8.61 -2.90 3.20
N LEU A 34 -8.22 -2.60 1.94
CA LEU A 34 -8.50 -3.44 0.79
C LEU A 34 -7.88 -4.84 0.94
N ALA A 35 -6.61 -4.91 1.34
CA ALA A 35 -5.89 -6.16 1.52
C ALA A 35 -6.44 -7.03 2.65
N LEU A 36 -6.92 -6.43 3.74
CA LEU A 36 -7.60 -7.15 4.80
C LEU A 36 -8.91 -7.74 4.29
N ALA A 37 -9.74 -6.95 3.59
CA ALA A 37 -10.99 -7.43 3.03
C ALA A 37 -10.79 -8.57 2.02
N VAL A 38 -9.91 -8.36 1.04
CA VAL A 38 -9.62 -9.33 -0.02
C VAL A 38 -8.85 -10.54 0.51
N GLY A 39 -7.86 -10.33 1.37
CA GLY A 39 -7.03 -11.38 1.95
C GLY A 39 -7.81 -12.30 2.88
N VAL A 40 -8.68 -11.75 3.75
CA VAL A 40 -9.59 -12.57 4.57
C VAL A 40 -10.55 -13.38 3.70
N LEU A 41 -11.05 -12.80 2.61
CA LEU A 41 -11.93 -13.49 1.68
C LEU A 41 -11.19 -14.62 0.95
N ALA A 42 -9.98 -14.36 0.45
CA ALA A 42 -9.13 -15.36 -0.21
C ALA A 42 -8.72 -16.50 0.72
N HIS A 43 -8.43 -16.18 1.99
CA HIS A 43 -8.17 -17.17 3.04
C HIS A 43 -9.39 -18.05 3.31
N THR A 44 -10.58 -17.45 3.33
CA THR A 44 -11.85 -18.16 3.54
C THR A 44 -12.17 -19.09 2.36
N TYR A 45 -11.94 -18.62 1.15
CA TYR A 45 -12.19 -19.32 -0.11
C TYR A 45 -10.88 -19.68 -0.80
N ARG A 46 -10.18 -20.71 -0.28
CA ARG A 46 -8.82 -21.08 -0.75
C ARG A 46 -8.67 -21.30 -2.27
N TRP A 47 -9.74 -21.64 -2.99
CA TRP A 47 -9.73 -21.74 -4.45
C TRP A 47 -9.51 -20.41 -5.16
N ALA A 48 -9.86 -19.28 -4.53
CA ALA A 48 -9.67 -17.93 -5.05
C ALA A 48 -8.25 -17.39 -4.83
N TYR A 49 -7.43 -18.03 -3.97
CA TYR A 49 -6.09 -17.54 -3.66
C TYR A 49 -5.09 -17.65 -4.84
N PRO A 50 -4.98 -18.80 -5.55
CA PRO A 50 -4.10 -18.90 -6.71
C PRO A 50 -4.37 -17.85 -7.81
N PRO A 51 -5.62 -17.66 -8.30
CA PRO A 51 -5.87 -16.64 -9.33
C PRO A 51 -5.63 -15.22 -8.81
N LEU A 52 -5.89 -14.95 -7.53
CA LEU A 52 -5.59 -13.66 -6.91
C LEU A 52 -4.08 -13.37 -6.91
N LEU A 53 -3.25 -14.35 -6.56
CA LEU A 53 -1.79 -14.20 -6.61
C LEU A 53 -1.28 -13.95 -8.03
N VAL A 54 -1.87 -14.62 -9.02
CA VAL A 54 -1.54 -14.37 -10.43
C VAL A 54 -1.93 -12.93 -10.82
N ALA A 55 -3.12 -12.48 -10.48
CA ALA A 55 -3.59 -11.13 -10.78
C ALA A 55 -2.70 -10.06 -10.11
N VAL A 56 -2.37 -10.24 -8.83
CA VAL A 56 -1.43 -9.39 -8.08
C VAL A 56 -0.04 -9.39 -8.73
N GLY A 57 0.46 -10.56 -9.12
CA GLY A 57 1.74 -10.69 -9.81
C GLY A 57 1.79 -9.91 -11.12
N VAL A 58 0.76 -10.07 -11.96
CA VAL A 58 0.62 -9.32 -13.22
C VAL A 58 0.50 -7.82 -12.98
N LEU A 59 -0.24 -7.40 -11.96
CA LEU A 59 -0.34 -5.99 -11.61
C LEU A 59 1.02 -5.42 -11.19
N TYR A 60 1.83 -6.19 -10.46
CA TYR A 60 3.15 -5.76 -9.99
C TYR A 60 4.21 -5.72 -11.10
N THR A 61 4.01 -6.45 -12.22
CA THR A 61 4.90 -6.32 -13.39
C THR A 61 4.69 -5.02 -14.15
N ILE A 62 3.55 -4.34 -13.96
CA ILE A 62 3.29 -3.04 -14.58
C ILE A 62 4.14 -1.98 -13.85
N PRO A 63 5.01 -1.25 -14.56
CA PRO A 63 5.74 -0.14 -13.96
C PRO A 63 4.77 0.89 -13.39
N SER A 64 5.00 1.35 -12.17
CA SER A 64 4.14 2.33 -11.51
C SER A 64 3.99 3.64 -12.30
N LEU A 65 5.06 4.06 -12.99
CA LEU A 65 5.04 5.22 -13.87
C LEU A 65 4.01 5.06 -15.00
N ALA A 66 3.90 3.85 -15.56
CA ALA A 66 2.91 3.56 -16.60
C ALA A 66 1.48 3.61 -16.04
N LEU A 67 1.27 3.09 -14.83
CA LEU A 67 -0.01 3.21 -14.13
C LEU A 67 -0.41 4.67 -13.95
N PHE A 68 0.51 5.55 -13.54
CA PHE A 68 0.21 6.97 -13.37
C PHE A 68 -0.17 7.68 -14.68
N ILE A 69 0.35 7.26 -15.82
CA ILE A 69 0.01 7.83 -17.13
C ILE A 69 -1.34 7.30 -17.62
N VAL A 70 -1.66 6.03 -17.36
CA VAL A 70 -2.87 5.36 -17.85
C VAL A 70 -4.11 5.69 -17.00
N LEU A 71 -3.96 5.81 -15.67
CA LEU A 71 -5.09 6.02 -14.75
C LEU A 71 -5.94 7.27 -15.05
N PRO A 72 -5.38 8.44 -15.38
CA PRO A 72 -6.16 9.63 -15.71
C PRO A 72 -7.10 9.40 -16.89
N VAL A 73 -6.62 8.66 -17.91
CA VAL A 73 -7.40 8.31 -19.11
C VAL A 73 -8.55 7.37 -18.74
N LEU A 74 -8.31 6.40 -17.85
CA LEU A 74 -9.33 5.46 -17.40
C LEU A 74 -10.38 6.09 -16.47
N LEU A 75 -9.96 7.00 -15.59
CA LEU A 75 -10.82 7.64 -14.59
C LEU A 75 -11.51 8.91 -15.11
N GLY A 76 -11.13 9.40 -16.30
CA GLY A 76 -11.64 10.66 -16.84
C GLY A 76 -11.19 11.89 -16.02
N THR A 77 -10.09 11.77 -15.28
CA THR A 77 -9.53 12.84 -14.45
C THR A 77 -8.42 13.59 -15.18
N GLN A 78 -8.08 14.78 -14.70
CA GLN A 78 -6.90 15.50 -15.19
C GLN A 78 -5.62 14.73 -14.83
N ILE A 79 -4.63 14.77 -15.72
CA ILE A 79 -3.35 14.04 -15.55
C ILE A 79 -2.68 14.40 -14.21
N LEU A 80 -2.68 15.68 -13.84
CA LEU A 80 -2.04 16.22 -12.64
C LEU A 80 -2.89 16.09 -11.37
N ASN A 81 -3.99 15.34 -11.39
CA ASN A 81 -4.84 15.21 -10.20
C ASN A 81 -4.18 14.26 -9.16
N PRO A 82 -3.92 14.71 -7.91
CA PRO A 82 -3.33 13.88 -6.85
C PRO A 82 -4.09 12.58 -6.58
N LEU A 83 -5.40 12.53 -6.86
CA LEU A 83 -6.21 11.32 -6.73
C LEU A 83 -5.67 10.16 -7.58
N ASN A 84 -5.08 10.43 -8.74
CA ASN A 84 -4.56 9.38 -9.61
C ASN A 84 -3.38 8.64 -8.95
N ILE A 85 -2.49 9.39 -8.32
CA ILE A 85 -1.39 8.81 -7.53
C ILE A 85 -1.95 8.02 -6.36
N VAL A 86 -2.89 8.60 -5.61
CA VAL A 86 -3.46 7.93 -4.44
C VAL A 86 -4.09 6.59 -4.82
N ILE A 87 -4.87 6.54 -5.90
CA ILE A 87 -5.52 5.31 -6.36
C ILE A 87 -4.49 4.30 -6.86
N ALA A 88 -3.53 4.72 -7.70
CA ALA A 88 -2.49 3.82 -8.20
C ALA A 88 -1.66 3.21 -7.06
N LEU A 89 -1.23 4.04 -6.10
CA LEU A 89 -0.48 3.59 -4.92
C LEU A 89 -1.32 2.73 -3.98
N THR A 90 -2.64 2.95 -3.91
CA THR A 90 -3.57 2.13 -3.12
C THR A 90 -3.66 0.73 -3.72
N ILE A 91 -3.83 0.66 -5.04
CA ILE A 91 -3.87 -0.60 -5.79
C ILE A 91 -2.55 -1.36 -5.61
N TYR A 92 -1.42 -0.66 -5.74
CA TYR A 92 -0.09 -1.26 -5.56
C TYR A 92 0.08 -1.77 -4.13
N SER A 93 -0.11 -0.91 -3.12
CA SER A 93 0.01 -1.28 -1.70
C SER A 93 -0.91 -2.44 -1.34
N GLY A 94 -2.16 -2.40 -1.80
CA GLY A 94 -3.13 -3.48 -1.59
C GLY A 94 -2.66 -4.79 -2.22
N ALA A 95 -2.13 -4.76 -3.44
CA ALA A 95 -1.65 -5.95 -4.12
C ALA A 95 -0.53 -6.66 -3.33
N LEU A 96 0.45 -5.92 -2.80
CA LEU A 96 1.51 -6.52 -1.97
C LEU A 96 0.97 -7.02 -0.63
N LEU A 97 0.12 -6.22 0.01
CA LEU A 97 -0.41 -6.53 1.34
C LEU A 97 -1.36 -7.72 1.34
N VAL A 98 -2.12 -7.96 0.26
CA VAL A 98 -3.02 -9.13 0.15
C VAL A 98 -2.25 -10.42 0.43
N ARG A 99 -1.07 -10.57 -0.17
CA ARG A 99 -0.20 -11.73 0.06
C ARG A 99 0.24 -11.80 1.52
N THR A 100 0.69 -10.70 2.10
CA THR A 100 1.08 -10.65 3.52
C THR A 100 -0.06 -11.03 4.45
N VAL A 101 -1.29 -10.60 4.17
CA VAL A 101 -2.48 -10.93 4.98
C VAL A 101 -2.77 -12.43 4.91
N VAL A 102 -2.80 -13.02 3.71
CA VAL A 102 -3.06 -14.46 3.57
C VAL A 102 -1.94 -15.28 4.21
N ASP A 103 -0.68 -14.97 3.90
CA ASP A 103 0.47 -15.66 4.47
C ASP A 103 0.48 -15.53 6.01
N GLY A 104 0.15 -14.35 6.54
CA GLY A 104 0.00 -14.09 7.96
C GLY A 104 -1.08 -14.93 8.63
N LEU A 105 -2.27 -15.03 8.01
CA LEU A 105 -3.34 -15.90 8.50
C LEU A 105 -2.94 -17.38 8.46
N ASP A 106 -2.21 -17.81 7.44
CA ASP A 106 -1.71 -19.19 7.30
C ASP A 106 -0.60 -19.54 8.31
N THR A 107 0.06 -18.55 8.93
CA THR A 107 0.99 -18.82 10.05
C THR A 107 0.29 -19.27 11.34
N VAL A 108 -1.02 -19.05 11.46
CA VAL A 108 -1.77 -19.40 12.68
C VAL A 108 -1.80 -20.92 12.86
N PRO A 109 -1.29 -21.47 13.99
CA PRO A 109 -1.19 -22.91 14.19
C PRO A 109 -2.55 -23.62 14.09
N GLU A 110 -2.58 -24.78 13.45
CA GLU A 110 -3.82 -25.56 13.30
C GLU A 110 -4.44 -25.93 14.65
N ALA A 111 -3.62 -26.20 15.67
CA ALA A 111 -4.10 -26.46 17.03
C ALA A 111 -4.95 -25.31 17.60
N VAL A 112 -4.57 -24.05 17.32
CA VAL A 112 -5.34 -22.86 17.73
C VAL A 112 -6.67 -22.79 16.97
N ARG A 113 -6.66 -23.11 15.67
CA ARG A 113 -7.87 -23.14 14.84
C ARG A 113 -8.85 -24.22 15.33
N GLN A 114 -8.35 -25.42 15.64
CA GLN A 114 -9.16 -26.52 16.16
C GLN A 114 -9.72 -26.20 17.56
N ALA A 115 -8.93 -25.58 18.44
CA ALA A 115 -9.41 -25.13 19.74
C ALA A 115 -10.57 -24.12 19.60
N ALA A 116 -10.45 -23.14 18.71
CA ALA A 116 -11.52 -22.18 18.46
C ALA A 116 -12.79 -22.85 17.89
N VAL A 117 -12.65 -23.85 17.01
CA VAL A 117 -13.80 -24.65 16.53
C VAL A 117 -14.44 -25.43 17.67
N GLY A 118 -13.65 -26.03 18.56
CA GLY A 118 -14.13 -26.72 19.77
C GLY A 118 -14.90 -25.82 20.73
N LEU A 119 -14.57 -24.52 20.75
CA LEU A 119 -15.31 -23.49 21.51
C LEU A 119 -16.56 -22.98 20.77
N GLY A 120 -16.90 -23.52 19.59
CA GLY A 120 -18.11 -23.17 18.84
C GLY A 120 -17.96 -21.99 17.86
N TYR A 121 -16.74 -21.50 17.62
CA TYR A 121 -16.54 -20.41 16.64
C TYR A 121 -16.83 -20.88 15.21
N ARG A 122 -17.72 -20.15 14.51
CA ARG A 122 -17.93 -20.28 13.07
C ARG A 122 -16.74 -19.72 12.28
N ARG A 123 -16.56 -20.15 11.04
CA ARG A 123 -15.40 -19.77 10.18
C ARG A 123 -15.07 -18.26 10.19
N PHE A 124 -16.01 -17.39 9.82
CA PHE A 124 -15.73 -15.97 9.68
C PHE A 124 -15.46 -15.27 11.04
N PRO A 125 -16.30 -15.46 12.08
CA PRO A 125 -15.98 -14.98 13.43
C PRO A 125 -14.60 -15.46 13.90
N ARG A 126 -14.26 -16.74 13.70
CA ARG A 126 -12.95 -17.30 14.06
C ARG A 126 -11.80 -16.55 13.40
N ILE A 127 -11.91 -16.25 12.10
CA ILE A 127 -10.87 -15.52 11.39
C ILE A 127 -10.69 -14.13 11.98
N VAL A 128 -11.79 -13.39 12.19
CA VAL A 128 -11.71 -12.00 12.66
C VAL A 128 -11.27 -11.89 14.11
N THR A 129 -11.74 -12.78 15.00
CA THR A 129 -11.51 -12.66 16.45
C THR A 129 -10.34 -13.49 16.98
N VAL A 130 -9.88 -14.50 16.24
CA VAL A 130 -8.81 -15.40 16.69
C VAL A 130 -7.62 -15.39 15.73
N GLU A 131 -7.84 -15.69 14.45
CA GLU A 131 -6.73 -15.83 13.49
C GLU A 131 -6.09 -14.47 13.18
N LEU A 132 -6.90 -13.44 12.96
CA LEU A 132 -6.42 -12.11 12.57
C LEU A 132 -5.55 -11.46 13.66
N PRO A 133 -5.92 -11.42 14.96
CA PRO A 133 -5.05 -10.91 16.02
C PRO A 133 -3.69 -11.61 16.11
N ILE A 134 -3.66 -12.93 15.89
CA ILE A 134 -2.43 -13.72 15.92
C ILE A 134 -1.55 -13.42 14.68
N ALA A 135 -2.18 -13.12 13.54
CA ALA A 135 -1.50 -12.74 12.30
C ALA A 135 -0.98 -11.30 12.28
N ILE A 136 -1.42 -10.41 13.19
CA ILE A 136 -1.05 -8.98 13.22
C ILE A 136 0.48 -8.76 13.12
N PRO A 137 1.36 -9.46 13.86
CA PRO A 137 2.79 -9.21 13.77
C PRO A 137 3.37 -9.43 12.38
N VAL A 138 2.87 -10.44 11.66
CA VAL A 138 3.26 -10.74 10.28
C VAL A 138 2.74 -9.67 9.33
N ILE A 139 1.48 -9.25 9.51
CA ILE A 139 0.87 -8.18 8.70
C ILE A 139 1.62 -6.86 8.89
N ILE A 140 1.98 -6.50 10.13
CA ILE A 140 2.77 -5.29 10.43
C ILE A 140 4.16 -5.37 9.79
N ALA A 141 4.81 -6.54 9.81
CA ALA A 141 6.10 -6.72 9.16
C ALA A 141 6.03 -6.44 7.66
N GLY A 142 5.02 -6.97 6.96
CA GLY A 142 4.81 -6.65 5.54
C GLY A 142 4.37 -5.21 5.30
N LEU A 143 3.51 -4.65 6.17
CA LEU A 143 3.09 -3.25 6.12
C LEU A 143 4.27 -2.29 6.16
N ARG A 144 5.29 -2.56 6.99
CA ARG A 144 6.51 -1.76 7.03
C ARG A 144 7.21 -1.74 5.68
N VAL A 145 7.39 -2.90 5.05
CA VAL A 145 8.06 -3.02 3.75
C VAL A 145 7.28 -2.27 2.67
N VAL A 146 5.96 -2.47 2.61
CA VAL A 146 5.09 -1.79 1.66
C VAL A 146 5.07 -0.29 1.88
N THR A 147 5.07 0.17 3.13
CA THR A 147 5.11 1.61 3.47
C THR A 147 6.41 2.25 2.96
N VAL A 148 7.56 1.61 3.19
CA VAL A 148 8.85 2.14 2.71
C VAL A 148 8.90 2.19 1.18
N ALA A 149 8.41 1.14 0.51
CA ALA A 149 8.30 1.13 -0.95
C ALA A 149 7.35 2.23 -1.45
N ASN A 150 6.21 2.44 -0.79
CA ASN A 150 5.24 3.46 -1.16
C ASN A 150 5.79 4.88 -1.00
N ILE A 151 6.50 5.17 0.11
CA ILE A 151 7.18 6.45 0.34
C ILE A 151 8.19 6.74 -0.78
N SER A 152 8.94 5.73 -1.21
CA SER A 152 9.87 5.85 -2.35
C SER A 152 9.13 6.15 -3.65
N MET A 153 7.97 5.51 -3.87
CA MET A 153 7.19 5.66 -5.09
C MET A 153 6.48 7.02 -5.21
N VAL A 154 6.11 7.63 -4.08
CA VAL A 154 5.62 9.03 -4.07
C VAL A 154 6.69 9.97 -4.63
N SER A 155 7.97 9.77 -4.30
CA SER A 155 9.06 10.59 -4.85
C SER A 155 9.18 10.46 -6.37
N VAL A 156 8.86 9.29 -6.94
CA VAL A 156 8.80 9.07 -8.39
C VAL A 156 7.61 9.82 -9.02
N GLY A 157 6.53 10.04 -8.26
CA GLY A 157 5.39 10.86 -8.66
C GLY A 157 5.75 12.30 -9.03
N ALA A 158 6.84 12.84 -8.47
CA ALA A 158 7.32 14.17 -8.84
C ALA A 158 7.73 14.28 -10.33
N LEU A 159 8.14 13.17 -10.96
CA LEU A 159 8.50 13.14 -12.39
C LEU A 159 7.32 13.44 -13.32
N ILE A 160 6.09 13.20 -12.85
CA ILE A 160 4.86 13.50 -13.59
C ILE A 160 4.19 14.79 -13.10
N GLY A 161 4.91 15.59 -12.29
CA GLY A 161 4.45 16.90 -11.81
C GLY A 161 3.48 16.83 -10.63
N ILE A 162 3.51 15.76 -9.84
CA ILE A 162 2.67 15.61 -8.64
C ILE A 162 3.59 15.42 -7.43
N GLY A 163 3.46 16.34 -6.47
CA GLY A 163 4.55 16.87 -5.62
C GLY A 163 5.11 15.96 -4.52
N GLY A 164 5.10 16.47 -3.30
CA GLY A 164 5.85 15.92 -2.18
C GLY A 164 7.36 16.24 -2.24
N LEU A 165 8.15 15.58 -1.40
CA LEU A 165 9.60 15.85 -1.31
C LEU A 165 10.36 15.49 -2.59
N GLY A 166 9.77 14.66 -3.46
CA GLY A 166 10.36 14.34 -4.76
C GLY A 166 10.54 15.56 -5.67
N GLU A 167 9.74 16.61 -5.48
CA GLU A 167 9.85 17.85 -6.26
C GLU A 167 11.23 18.51 -6.09
N LEU A 168 11.80 18.45 -4.89
CA LEU A 168 13.15 18.96 -4.61
C LEU A 168 14.24 18.22 -5.39
N PHE A 169 14.04 16.92 -5.69
CA PHE A 169 14.95 16.18 -6.55
C PHE A 169 14.84 16.62 -8.01
N THR A 170 13.61 16.85 -8.49
CA THR A 170 13.39 17.31 -9.87
C THR A 170 13.89 18.74 -10.08
N SER A 171 13.65 19.66 -9.14
CA SER A 171 14.13 21.02 -9.21
C SER A 171 15.65 21.08 -9.13
N GLY A 172 16.26 20.26 -8.26
CA GLY A 172 17.72 20.17 -8.13
C GLY A 172 18.42 19.60 -9.37
N PHE A 173 17.76 18.73 -10.13
CA PHE A 173 18.29 18.16 -11.36
C PHE A 173 18.26 19.14 -12.56
N GLN A 174 17.37 20.12 -12.53
CA GLN A 174 17.18 21.10 -13.61
C GLN A 174 18.11 22.33 -13.52
N ILE A 175 18.97 22.38 -12.51
CA ILE A 175 19.93 23.47 -12.23
C ILE A 175 21.34 23.00 -12.59
#